data_AF-A0A835HFI3-F1
#
_entry.id   AF-A0A835HFI3-F1
#
_cell.length_a   1.000
_cell.length_b   1.000
_cell.length_c   1.000
_cell.angle_alpha   90.00
_cell.angle_beta   90.00
_cell.angle_gamma   90.00
#
_symmetry.space_group_name_H-M   'P 1'
#
loop_
_entity.id
_entity.type
_entity.pdbx_description
1 polymer ?
#
loop_
_entity_poly.entity_id
_entity_poly.type
_entity_poly.pdbx_seq_one_letter_code
_entity_poly.pdbx_strand_id
1 'polypeptide(L)'
;MLERILGSRRVRQMQRAFKHGKITFLCLFLTLLVLRGTIGAGKFGTPEQDFKEIRDHLYYSSRKRSEPHRVLEEAQITETDSNSNSYVSFDPMKLIADDDEEDEKRDPNVAFSLGPKINDWDDQRRKWLEDNPGFTNFIGVEDKNKPRVLLVTGSSPKPCENPVGDHYLLKSIKNKIDYCRLHGIEIFYNFALLDAEMAGFWAKLPLIRKLLLSHPEVEFLWWMDSDAMFTDMAFELPWERYKEVNLVMHGWNEMVYDQKNWIGLNTGVFF
;
A
#
# COMPACT_ATOMS: atom_id res chain seq x y z
N MET A 1 -45.21 44.61 -26.73
CA MET A 1 -46.57 44.49 -27.29
C MET A 1 -47.54 43.61 -26.48
N LEU A 2 -47.15 42.94 -25.39
CA LEU A 2 -48.07 42.13 -24.55
C LEU A 2 -48.70 42.87 -23.35
N GLU A 3 -48.23 44.08 -23.01
CA GLU A 3 -48.74 44.84 -21.86
C GLU A 3 -50.02 45.63 -22.14
N ARG A 4 -50.44 45.75 -23.40
CA ARG A 4 -51.65 46.53 -23.78
C ARG A 4 -52.94 45.70 -23.81
N ILE A 5 -52.85 44.38 -23.59
CA ILE A 5 -54.01 43.46 -23.66
C ILE A 5 -54.23 42.70 -22.35
N LEU A 6 -53.20 42.49 -21.53
CA LEU A 6 -53.32 41.85 -20.22
C LEU A 6 -52.81 42.79 -19.13
N GLY A 7 -53.73 43.27 -18.29
CA GLY A 7 -53.46 44.27 -17.26
C GLY A 7 -52.22 43.97 -16.40
N SER A 8 -51.51 45.03 -16.03
CA SER A 8 -50.18 45.03 -15.38
C SER A 8 -50.04 44.13 -14.13
N ARG A 9 -51.13 43.84 -13.42
CA ARG A 9 -51.15 42.88 -12.30
C ARG A 9 -50.95 41.41 -12.74
N ARG A 10 -51.55 41.00 -13.87
CA ARG A 10 -51.44 39.61 -14.38
C ARG A 10 -50.05 39.32 -14.95
N VAL A 11 -49.42 40.28 -15.60
CA VAL A 11 -48.04 40.16 -16.12
C VAL A 11 -47.04 39.94 -14.98
N ARG A 12 -47.16 40.68 -13.87
CA ARG A 12 -46.29 40.50 -12.69
C ARG A 12 -46.52 39.15 -11.99
N GLN A 13 -47.76 38.66 -11.93
CA GLN A 13 -48.05 37.31 -11.41
C GLN A 13 -47.48 36.21 -12.31
N MET A 14 -47.63 36.33 -13.63
CA MET A 14 -47.05 35.37 -14.59
C MET A 14 -45.53 35.37 -14.55
N GLN A 15 -44.87 36.53 -14.40
CA GLN A 15 -43.42 36.60 -14.23
C GLN A 15 -42.93 35.92 -12.95
N ARG A 16 -43.67 36.04 -11.83
CA ARG A 16 -43.36 35.31 -10.59
C ARG A 16 -43.57 33.80 -10.76
N ALA A 17 -44.67 33.39 -11.38
CA ALA A 17 -44.93 31.98 -11.68
C ALA A 17 -43.86 31.37 -12.61
N PHE A 18 -43.38 32.12 -13.60
CA PHE A 18 -42.29 31.67 -14.48
C PHE A 18 -40.96 31.55 -13.74
N LYS A 19 -40.64 32.46 -12.81
CA LYS A 19 -39.43 32.36 -11.98
C LYS A 19 -39.48 31.17 -11.03
N HIS A 20 -40.63 30.93 -10.39
CA HIS A 20 -40.82 29.74 -9.54
C HIS A 20 -40.82 28.44 -10.36
N GLY A 21 -41.44 28.41 -11.54
CA GLY A 21 -41.44 27.24 -12.42
C GLY A 21 -40.05 26.85 -12.91
N LYS A 22 -39.17 27.82 -13.19
CA LYS A 22 -37.76 27.54 -13.56
C LYS A 22 -36.99 26.85 -12.42
N ILE A 23 -37.20 27.26 -11.18
CA ILE A 23 -36.54 26.67 -10.01
C ILE A 23 -37.05 25.24 -9.80
N THR A 24 -38.36 25.00 -9.91
CA THR A 24 -38.94 23.67 -9.77
C THR A 24 -38.45 22.71 -10.86
N PHE A 25 -38.32 23.18 -12.10
CA PHE A 25 -37.78 22.37 -13.21
C PHE A 25 -36.31 22.01 -13.00
N LEU A 26 -35.51 22.97 -12.52
CA LEU A 26 -34.08 22.75 -12.23
C LEU A 26 -33.89 21.78 -11.06
N CYS A 27 -34.74 21.88 -10.03
CA CYS A 27 -34.76 20.95 -8.89
C CYS A 27 -35.14 19.52 -9.33
N LEU A 28 -36.19 19.37 -10.14
CA LEU A 28 -36.60 18.07 -10.71
C LEU A 28 -35.50 17.46 -11.59
N PHE A 29 -34.83 18.26 -12.41
CA PHE A 29 -33.73 17.79 -13.25
C PHE A 29 -32.52 17.33 -12.43
N LEU A 30 -32.15 18.06 -11.38
CA LEU A 30 -31.09 17.67 -10.44
C LEU A 30 -31.45 16.38 -9.71
N THR A 31 -32.70 16.22 -9.26
CA THR A 31 -33.13 14.97 -8.63
C THR A 31 -33.07 13.78 -9.59
N LEU A 32 -33.40 13.95 -10.87
CA LEU A 32 -33.28 12.90 -11.88
C LEU A 32 -31.82 12.53 -12.19
N LEU A 33 -30.91 13.50 -12.23
CA LEU A 33 -29.47 13.26 -12.39
C LEU A 33 -28.88 12.52 -11.19
N VAL A 34 -29.25 12.94 -9.97
CA VAL A 34 -28.83 12.26 -8.74
C VAL A 34 -29.39 10.85 -8.70
N LEU A 35 -30.69 10.65 -9.00
CA LEU A 35 -31.30 9.32 -9.07
C LEU A 35 -30.65 8.43 -10.14
N ARG A 36 -30.23 8.98 -11.29
CA ARG A 36 -29.45 8.21 -12.29
C ARG A 36 -28.02 7.91 -11.86
N GLY A 37 -27.41 8.77 -11.03
CA GLY A 37 -26.09 8.54 -10.46
C GLY A 37 -26.10 7.56 -9.27
N THR A 38 -27.19 7.51 -8.50
CA THR A 38 -27.31 6.68 -7.30
C THR A 38 -28.05 5.37 -7.53
N ILE A 39 -28.91 5.29 -8.55
CA ILE A 39 -29.61 4.06 -8.95
C ILE A 39 -29.02 3.64 -10.29
N GLY A 40 -27.93 2.89 -10.22
CA GLY A 40 -27.25 2.29 -11.35
C GLY A 40 -28.23 1.56 -12.26
N ALA A 41 -28.06 1.76 -13.57
CA ALA A 41 -28.81 1.07 -14.62
C ALA A 41 -28.48 -0.43 -14.59
N GLY A 42 -29.18 -1.18 -13.74
CA GLY A 42 -29.19 -2.63 -13.75
C GLY A 42 -29.96 -3.14 -14.97
N LYS A 43 -29.22 -3.46 -16.04
CA LYS A 43 -29.31 -4.70 -16.85
C LYS A 43 -28.52 -4.51 -18.14
N PHE A 44 -27.27 -4.98 -18.11
CA PHE A 44 -26.54 -5.74 -19.15
C PHE A 44 -25.02 -5.63 -18.85
N GLY A 45 -24.62 -6.13 -17.69
CA GLY A 45 -23.23 -6.43 -17.37
C GLY A 45 -23.24 -7.85 -16.80
N THR A 46 -22.83 -8.83 -17.60
CA THR A 46 -22.59 -10.17 -17.10
C THR A 46 -21.29 -10.15 -16.28
N PRO A 47 -21.23 -10.78 -15.09
CA PRO A 47 -20.05 -10.72 -14.23
C PRO A 47 -18.75 -11.13 -14.93
N GLU A 48 -18.81 -12.03 -15.91
CA GLU A 48 -17.63 -12.46 -16.68
C GLU A 48 -16.99 -11.37 -17.54
N GLN A 49 -17.78 -10.42 -18.06
CA GLN A 49 -17.24 -9.32 -18.87
C GLN A 49 -16.56 -8.27 -17.98
N ASP A 50 -17.12 -7.98 -16.80
CA ASP A 50 -16.49 -7.10 -15.81
C ASP A 50 -15.17 -7.71 -15.29
N PHE A 51 -15.06 -9.03 -15.11
CA PHE A 51 -13.78 -9.64 -14.72
C PHE A 51 -12.72 -9.59 -15.82
N LYS A 52 -13.11 -9.68 -17.10
CA LYS A 52 -12.19 -9.48 -18.22
C LYS A 52 -11.79 -8.02 -18.35
N GLU A 53 -12.73 -7.09 -18.17
CA GLU A 53 -12.46 -5.66 -18.23
C GLU A 53 -11.60 -5.20 -17.04
N ILE A 54 -11.82 -5.71 -15.83
CA ILE A 54 -10.93 -5.48 -14.67
C ILE A 54 -9.54 -6.08 -14.89
N ARG A 55 -9.44 -7.26 -15.51
CA ARG A 55 -8.14 -7.89 -15.85
C ARG A 55 -7.38 -7.06 -16.87
N ASP A 56 -8.05 -6.60 -17.92
CA ASP A 56 -7.47 -5.77 -18.98
C ASP A 56 -7.14 -4.36 -18.45
N HIS A 57 -7.96 -3.81 -17.56
CA HIS A 57 -7.73 -2.52 -16.90
C HIS A 57 -6.58 -2.61 -15.90
N LEU A 58 -6.39 -3.71 -15.16
CA LEU A 58 -5.22 -3.93 -14.31
C LEU A 58 -3.93 -4.09 -15.13
N TYR A 59 -4.00 -4.73 -16.29
CA TYR A 59 -2.85 -4.87 -17.20
C TYR A 59 -2.43 -3.53 -17.84
N TYR A 60 -3.41 -2.66 -18.17
CA TYR A 60 -3.14 -1.32 -18.75
C TYR A 60 -2.89 -0.22 -17.70
N SER A 61 -3.46 -0.33 -16.49
CA SER A 61 -3.35 0.69 -15.43
C SER A 61 -1.98 0.75 -14.76
N SER A 62 -1.13 -0.26 -14.94
CA SER A 62 0.28 -0.22 -14.52
C SER A 62 1.10 0.89 -15.22
N ARG A 63 0.55 1.56 -16.25
CA ARG A 63 1.25 2.65 -16.96
C ARG A 63 0.84 4.08 -16.61
N LYS A 64 -0.24 4.33 -15.86
CA LYS A 64 -0.58 5.69 -15.40
C LYS A 64 -1.37 5.62 -14.09
N ARG A 65 -0.67 5.83 -12.96
CA ARG A 65 -1.27 5.84 -11.63
C ARG A 65 -1.71 7.26 -11.27
N SER A 66 -3.02 7.51 -11.25
CA SER A 66 -3.61 8.56 -10.39
C SER A 66 -4.36 7.86 -9.27
N GLU A 67 -4.11 8.30 -8.03
CA GLU A 67 -4.61 7.72 -6.78
C GLU A 67 -6.15 7.58 -6.70
N PRO A 68 -6.67 6.61 -5.95
CA PRO A 68 -8.01 6.70 -5.37
C PRO A 68 -7.95 6.95 -3.86
N HIS A 69 -8.58 8.06 -3.45
CA HIS A 69 -8.98 8.34 -2.08
C HIS A 69 -10.02 7.29 -1.65
N ARG A 70 -9.79 6.57 -0.55
CA ARG A 70 -10.81 5.68 0.05
C ARG A 70 -10.97 6.03 1.52
N VAL A 71 -12.16 6.54 1.84
CA VAL A 71 -12.63 6.72 3.22
C VAL A 71 -13.02 5.34 3.75
N LEU A 72 -12.46 4.98 4.91
CA LEU A 72 -12.81 3.76 5.63
C LEU A 72 -13.89 4.11 6.66
N GLU A 73 -15.03 3.43 6.58
CA GLU A 73 -16.08 3.45 7.60
C GLU A 73 -16.19 2.04 8.18
N GLU A 74 -16.24 1.93 9.51
CA GLU A 74 -16.42 0.66 10.21
C GLU A 74 -17.86 0.15 10.03
N ALA A 75 -18.01 -1.11 9.60
CA ALA A 75 -19.32 -1.75 9.53
C ALA A 75 -19.78 -2.16 10.93
N GLN A 76 -20.86 -1.56 11.42
CA GLN A 76 -21.58 -2.06 12.59
C GLN A 76 -22.39 -3.31 12.20
N ILE A 77 -22.13 -4.43 12.87
CA ILE A 77 -22.91 -5.66 12.74
C ILE A 77 -24.11 -5.56 13.67
N THR A 78 -25.30 -5.35 13.12
CA THR A 78 -26.57 -5.62 13.81
C THR A 78 -27.11 -6.97 13.34
N GLU A 79 -27.21 -7.92 14.27
CA GLU A 79 -27.86 -9.21 14.08
C GLU A 79 -29.38 -9.01 13.86
N THR A 80 -29.88 -9.41 12.69
CA THR A 80 -31.21 -10.00 12.56
C THR A 80 -31.35 -10.68 11.19
N ASP A 81 -31.42 -12.01 11.23
CA ASP A 81 -31.66 -12.88 10.08
C ASP A 81 -33.07 -12.73 9.52
N SER A 82 -33.20 -12.72 8.19
CA SER A 82 -33.82 -13.82 7.44
C SER A 82 -34.02 -13.44 5.96
N ASN A 83 -33.11 -13.84 5.07
CA ASN A 83 -33.52 -14.37 3.77
C ASN A 83 -32.36 -15.02 3.01
N SER A 84 -32.66 -16.18 2.43
CA SER A 84 -31.77 -17.06 1.70
C SER A 84 -31.19 -16.41 0.44
N ASN A 85 -29.88 -16.16 0.46
CA ASN A 85 -28.92 -16.34 -0.65
C ASN A 85 -27.57 -15.83 -0.13
N SER A 86 -27.00 -16.58 0.81
CA SER A 86 -25.83 -16.14 1.54
C SER A 86 -24.57 -16.36 0.71
N TYR A 87 -23.91 -15.25 0.36
CA TYR A 87 -22.51 -15.11 -0.06
C TYR A 87 -21.52 -15.57 1.07
N VAL A 88 -21.91 -16.55 1.88
CA VAL A 88 -21.27 -16.96 3.14
C VAL A 88 -20.37 -18.20 2.95
N SER A 89 -20.32 -18.80 1.76
CA SER A 89 -19.42 -19.95 1.52
C SER A 89 -18.05 -19.57 0.96
N PHE A 90 -17.62 -18.31 1.05
CA PHE A 90 -16.21 -18.00 0.81
C PHE A 90 -15.44 -18.31 2.10
N ASP A 91 -14.94 -19.53 2.19
CA ASP A 91 -14.12 -20.00 3.30
C ASP A 91 -12.66 -19.56 3.08
N PRO A 92 -12.16 -18.55 3.82
CA PRO A 92 -10.77 -18.11 3.72
C PRO A 92 -9.79 -19.22 4.14
N MET A 93 -10.27 -20.21 4.89
CA MET A 93 -9.46 -21.35 5.33
C MET A 93 -9.06 -22.27 4.18
N LYS A 94 -9.77 -22.19 3.05
CA LYS A 94 -9.41 -22.91 1.83
C LYS A 94 -8.19 -22.31 1.10
N LEU A 95 -7.79 -21.08 1.46
CA LEU A 95 -6.51 -20.47 1.03
C LEU A 95 -5.37 -20.76 2.01
N ILE A 96 -5.68 -21.26 3.21
CA ILE A 96 -4.76 -21.58 4.30
C ILE A 96 -4.62 -23.11 4.47
N ALA A 97 -5.29 -23.89 3.62
CA ALA A 97 -5.00 -25.30 3.47
C ALA A 97 -3.59 -25.40 2.85
N ASP A 98 -2.59 -25.30 3.73
CA ASP A 98 -1.23 -25.77 3.52
C ASP A 98 -1.42 -27.17 2.93
N ASP A 99 -1.16 -27.35 1.63
CA ASP A 99 -0.89 -28.69 1.12
C ASP A 99 0.22 -29.22 2.04
N ASP A 100 -0.02 -30.33 2.73
CA ASP A 100 0.93 -31.02 3.62
C ASP A 100 2.13 -31.58 2.81
N GLU A 101 2.71 -30.79 1.90
CA GLU A 101 4.05 -31.02 1.40
C GLU A 101 4.97 -30.78 2.59
N GLU A 102 5.38 -31.88 3.23
CA GLU A 102 6.47 -31.85 4.21
C GLU A 102 7.60 -31.00 3.64
N ASP A 103 7.83 -29.82 4.21
CA ASP A 103 8.95 -28.95 3.84
C ASP A 103 10.19 -29.81 3.64
N GLU A 104 10.72 -29.87 2.42
CA GLU A 104 11.84 -30.76 2.07
C GLU A 104 12.98 -30.52 3.06
N LYS A 105 13.17 -31.46 3.99
CA LYS A 105 14.19 -31.34 5.03
C LYS A 105 15.56 -31.37 4.36
N ARG A 106 16.25 -30.24 4.40
CA ARG A 106 17.60 -30.09 3.84
C ARG A 106 18.57 -31.09 4.48
N ASP A 107 19.51 -31.57 3.67
CA ASP A 107 20.64 -32.36 4.14
C ASP A 107 21.48 -31.54 5.14
N PRO A 108 21.57 -31.96 6.43
CA PRO A 108 22.31 -31.24 7.46
C PRO A 108 23.82 -31.12 7.17
N ASN A 109 24.35 -31.85 6.18
CA ASN A 109 25.74 -31.73 5.76
C ASN A 109 26.00 -30.56 4.81
N VAL A 110 24.97 -29.91 4.27
CA VAL A 110 25.10 -28.77 3.36
C VAL A 110 24.93 -27.48 4.13
N ALA A 111 25.99 -26.67 4.19
CA ALA A 111 25.93 -25.34 4.82
C ALA A 111 24.82 -24.47 4.20
N PHE A 112 24.10 -23.72 5.06
CA PHE A 112 23.06 -22.80 4.66
C PHE A 112 23.59 -21.72 3.70
N SER A 113 22.76 -21.30 2.74
CA SER A 113 23.09 -20.21 1.82
C SER A 113 21.82 -19.47 1.40
N LEU A 114 21.87 -18.13 1.43
CA LEU A 114 20.78 -17.26 0.96
C LEU A 114 20.60 -17.26 -0.57
N GLY A 115 21.47 -17.98 -1.29
CA GLY A 115 21.41 -18.16 -2.73
C GLY A 115 22.80 -18.17 -3.39
N PRO A 116 22.88 -18.24 -4.73
CA PRO A 116 24.14 -18.23 -5.45
C PRO A 116 24.99 -17.00 -5.10
N LYS A 117 26.31 -17.19 -5.01
CA LYS A 117 27.24 -16.09 -4.75
C LYS A 117 27.28 -15.16 -5.96
N ILE A 118 27.07 -13.87 -5.71
CA ILE A 118 27.21 -12.78 -6.67
C ILE A 118 28.44 -11.96 -6.28
N ASN A 119 29.30 -11.64 -7.23
CA ASN A 119 30.57 -10.92 -6.99
C ASN A 119 30.65 -9.57 -7.73
N ASP A 120 29.72 -9.31 -8.65
CA ASP A 120 29.73 -8.22 -9.63
C ASP A 120 28.42 -7.41 -9.59
N TRP A 121 27.74 -7.42 -8.44
CA TRP A 121 26.43 -6.76 -8.29
C TRP A 121 26.48 -5.26 -8.59
N ASP A 122 27.52 -4.55 -8.16
CA ASP A 122 27.65 -3.11 -8.39
C ASP A 122 27.76 -2.78 -9.89
N ASP A 123 28.45 -3.62 -10.66
CA ASP A 123 28.58 -3.45 -12.11
C ASP A 123 27.28 -3.82 -12.83
N GLN A 124 26.61 -4.89 -12.40
CA GLN A 124 25.28 -5.27 -12.91
C GLN A 124 24.26 -4.15 -12.67
N ARG A 125 24.24 -3.59 -11.46
CA ARG A 125 23.34 -2.50 -11.07
C ARG A 125 23.64 -1.22 -11.85
N ARG A 126 24.92 -0.85 -12.00
CA ARG A 126 25.33 0.33 -12.80
C ARG A 126 24.83 0.22 -14.23
N LYS A 127 25.08 -0.92 -14.88
CA LYS A 127 24.63 -1.18 -16.25
C LYS A 127 23.09 -1.13 -16.35
N TRP A 128 22.39 -1.72 -15.39
CA TRP A 128 20.93 -1.68 -15.37
C TRP A 128 20.39 -0.24 -15.26
N LEU A 129 20.99 0.60 -14.41
CA LEU A 129 20.60 2.01 -14.27
C LEU A 129 20.86 2.82 -15.54
N GLU A 130 21.97 2.56 -16.25
CA GLU A 130 22.28 3.17 -17.55
C GLU A 130 21.24 2.77 -18.63
N ASP A 131 20.83 1.50 -18.63
CA ASP A 131 19.83 0.97 -19.57
C ASP A 131 18.38 1.38 -19.23
N ASN A 132 18.12 1.85 -18.00
CA ASN A 132 16.78 2.16 -17.48
C ASN A 132 16.66 3.58 -16.90
N PRO A 133 16.80 4.65 -17.72
CA PRO A 133 16.81 6.04 -17.24
C PRO A 133 15.48 6.51 -16.60
N GLY A 134 14.37 5.78 -16.82
CA GLY A 134 13.09 6.06 -16.17
C GLY A 134 13.04 5.65 -14.69
N PHE A 135 14.02 4.89 -14.20
CA PHE A 135 14.10 4.36 -12.84
C PHE A 135 15.39 4.82 -12.17
N THR A 136 15.40 6.08 -11.71
CA THR A 136 16.55 6.66 -11.02
C THR A 136 16.63 6.19 -9.56
N ASN A 137 17.85 5.94 -9.11
CA ASN A 137 18.16 5.59 -7.72
C ASN A 137 18.21 6.79 -6.77
N PHE A 138 18.19 8.01 -7.30
CA PHE A 138 17.98 9.23 -6.53
C PHE A 138 16.75 9.97 -7.08
N ILE A 139 15.91 10.48 -6.18
CA ILE A 139 14.63 11.14 -6.46
C ILE A 139 14.73 12.59 -5.98
N GLY A 140 14.82 13.55 -6.90
CA GLY A 140 14.86 14.97 -6.55
C GLY A 140 15.11 15.88 -7.74
N VAL A 141 14.60 17.11 -7.69
CA VAL A 141 14.95 18.18 -8.64
C VAL A 141 16.20 18.88 -8.09
N GLU A 142 17.30 18.80 -8.85
CA GLU A 142 18.58 19.54 -8.84
C GLU A 142 19.31 19.86 -7.51
N ASP A 143 18.64 19.98 -6.35
CA ASP A 143 19.22 20.43 -5.07
C ASP A 143 19.08 19.44 -3.89
N LYS A 144 18.43 18.27 -4.08
CA LYS A 144 18.33 17.24 -3.03
C LYS A 144 18.72 15.87 -3.57
N ASN A 145 19.93 15.41 -3.21
CA ASN A 145 20.39 14.02 -3.37
C ASN A 145 19.61 13.08 -2.43
N LYS A 146 18.29 12.99 -2.61
CA LYS A 146 17.45 12.08 -1.83
C LYS A 146 17.48 10.70 -2.50
N PRO A 147 17.99 9.66 -1.82
CA PRO A 147 17.98 8.32 -2.37
C PRO A 147 16.55 7.80 -2.55
N ARG A 148 16.35 6.90 -3.50
CA ARG A 148 15.13 6.09 -3.60
C ARG A 148 15.15 5.07 -2.46
N VAL A 149 14.13 5.12 -1.61
CA VAL A 149 14.03 4.28 -0.42
C VAL A 149 12.84 3.34 -0.55
N LEU A 150 13.06 2.06 -0.25
CA LEU A 150 12.01 1.07 -0.06
C LEU A 150 11.93 0.70 1.41
N LEU A 151 10.85 1.10 2.09
CA LEU A 151 10.56 0.67 3.45
C LEU A 151 9.98 -0.75 3.41
N VAL A 152 10.60 -1.66 4.14
CA VAL A 152 10.22 -3.07 4.20
C VAL A 152 9.81 -3.40 5.62
N THR A 153 8.61 -3.94 5.77
CA THR A 153 8.06 -4.45 7.03
C THR A 153 7.37 -5.78 6.75
N GLY A 154 7.02 -6.54 7.78
CA GLY A 154 6.24 -7.75 7.60
C GLY A 154 5.70 -8.33 8.89
N SER A 155 4.81 -9.30 8.76
CA SER A 155 4.30 -10.11 9.85
C SER A 155 4.09 -11.55 9.37
N SER A 156 3.82 -12.46 10.31
CA SER A 156 3.42 -13.83 9.98
C SER A 156 2.22 -13.85 9.01
N PRO A 157 2.14 -14.84 8.09
CA PRO A 157 0.94 -15.07 7.29
C PRO A 157 -0.24 -15.56 8.14
N LYS A 158 0.05 -16.27 9.24
CA LYS A 158 -0.98 -16.82 10.13
C LYS A 158 -1.49 -15.72 11.07
N PRO A 159 -2.79 -15.72 11.43
CA PRO A 159 -3.34 -14.80 12.42
C PRO A 159 -2.54 -14.81 13.72
N CYS A 160 -2.53 -13.67 14.43
CA CYS A 160 -1.86 -13.60 15.73
C CYS A 160 -2.50 -14.58 16.72
N GLU A 161 -1.68 -15.25 17.55
CA GLU A 161 -2.19 -16.11 18.64
C GLU A 161 -3.13 -15.33 19.57
N ASN A 162 -2.80 -14.07 19.85
CA ASN A 162 -3.70 -13.13 20.49
C ASN A 162 -4.44 -12.32 19.41
N PRO A 163 -5.79 -12.43 19.29
CA PRO A 163 -6.56 -11.77 18.24
C PRO A 163 -6.42 -10.24 18.22
N VAL A 164 -6.12 -9.60 19.36
CA VAL A 164 -5.88 -8.14 19.38
C VAL A 164 -4.59 -7.76 18.65
N GLY A 165 -3.65 -8.70 18.49
CA GLY A 165 -2.37 -8.48 17.81
C GLY A 165 -2.56 -8.00 16.38
N ASP A 166 -3.50 -8.59 15.63
CA ASP A 166 -3.77 -8.19 14.24
C ASP A 166 -4.28 -6.74 14.15
N HIS A 167 -5.02 -6.27 15.16
CA HIS A 167 -5.44 -4.88 15.25
C HIS A 167 -4.24 -3.92 15.46
N TYR A 168 -3.24 -4.32 16.26
CA TYR A 168 -2.02 -3.53 16.42
C TYR A 168 -1.15 -3.56 15.16
N LEU A 169 -1.04 -4.69 14.46
CA LEU A 169 -0.38 -4.77 13.16
C LEU A 169 -1.03 -3.81 12.15
N LEU A 170 -2.36 -3.79 12.09
CA LEU A 170 -3.12 -2.87 11.24
C LEU A 170 -2.83 -1.39 11.57
N LYS A 171 -2.78 -1.03 12.85
CA LYS A 171 -2.44 0.34 13.29
C LYS A 171 -1.00 0.70 12.97
N SER A 172 -0.08 -0.25 13.11
CA SER A 172 1.33 -0.06 12.79
C SER A 172 1.54 0.17 11.29
N ILE A 173 0.93 -0.63 10.41
CA ILE A 173 1.06 -0.40 8.97
C ILE A 173 0.39 0.91 8.54
N LYS A 174 -0.75 1.27 9.13
CA LYS A 174 -1.34 2.60 8.89
C LYS A 174 -0.37 3.73 9.23
N ASN A 175 0.31 3.65 10.37
CA ASN A 175 1.30 4.62 10.79
C ASN A 175 2.46 4.74 9.79
N LYS A 176 3.00 3.61 9.32
CA LYS A 176 4.05 3.57 8.30
C LYS A 176 3.58 4.13 6.96
N ILE A 177 2.36 3.80 6.52
CA ILE A 177 1.74 4.35 5.30
C ILE A 177 1.68 5.88 5.36
N ASP A 178 1.23 6.43 6.50
CA ASP A 178 1.10 7.88 6.64
C ASP A 178 2.47 8.58 6.59
N TYR A 179 3.50 8.05 7.26
CA TYR A 179 4.87 8.58 7.17
C TYR A 179 5.43 8.48 5.74
N CYS A 180 5.38 7.30 5.13
CA CYS A 180 5.94 7.08 3.79
C CYS A 180 5.25 7.92 2.72
N ARG A 181 3.94 8.17 2.85
CA ARG A 181 3.21 9.08 1.95
C ARG A 181 3.72 10.52 2.06
N LEU A 182 3.99 11.01 3.28
CA LEU A 182 4.52 12.36 3.49
C LEU A 182 5.95 12.50 2.97
N HIS A 183 6.75 11.45 3.09
CA HIS A 183 8.18 11.44 2.75
C HIS A 183 8.48 10.88 1.37
N GLY A 184 7.49 10.47 0.57
CA GLY A 184 7.72 9.91 -0.77
C GLY A 184 8.54 8.62 -0.77
N ILE A 185 8.27 7.73 0.20
CA ILE A 185 8.95 6.44 0.37
C ILE A 185 8.00 5.33 -0.07
N GLU A 186 8.52 4.34 -0.80
CA GLU A 186 7.72 3.17 -1.20
C GLU A 186 7.67 2.17 -0.05
N ILE A 187 6.58 1.39 0.07
CA ILE A 187 6.42 0.37 1.12
C ILE A 187 6.26 -1.01 0.48
N PHE A 188 7.00 -1.98 1.00
CA PHE A 188 6.76 -3.40 0.81
C PHE A 188 6.34 -4.05 2.14
N TYR A 189 5.17 -4.69 2.17
CA TYR A 189 4.71 -5.47 3.32
C TYR A 189 4.77 -6.95 2.99
N ASN A 190 5.64 -7.69 3.69
CA ASN A 190 5.76 -9.13 3.51
C ASN A 190 4.83 -9.91 4.46
N PHE A 191 4.11 -10.88 3.90
CA PHE A 191 3.36 -11.90 4.65
C PHE A 191 3.85 -13.33 4.33
N ALA A 192 4.86 -13.51 3.47
CA ALA A 192 5.32 -14.83 3.04
C ALA A 192 6.56 -15.30 3.82
N LEU A 193 6.61 -16.59 4.15
CA LEU A 193 7.84 -17.25 4.57
C LEU A 193 8.58 -17.74 3.32
N LEU A 194 9.69 -17.07 2.98
CA LEU A 194 10.44 -17.38 1.75
C LEU A 194 11.40 -18.56 1.91
N ASP A 195 11.76 -18.88 3.15
CA ASP A 195 12.74 -19.91 3.50
C ASP A 195 12.38 -20.45 4.88
N ALA A 196 12.06 -21.74 4.96
CA ALA A 196 11.63 -22.40 6.19
C ALA A 196 12.73 -22.42 7.27
N GLU A 197 14.01 -22.44 6.88
CA GLU A 197 15.15 -22.44 7.81
C GLU A 197 15.32 -21.08 8.49
N MET A 198 14.87 -20.01 7.83
CA MET A 198 14.99 -18.62 8.31
C MET A 198 13.66 -18.12 8.87
N ALA A 199 13.01 -18.91 9.71
CA ALA A 199 11.75 -18.54 10.35
C ALA A 199 11.90 -17.41 11.40
N GLY A 200 10.75 -16.83 11.80
CA GLY A 200 10.70 -15.79 12.83
C GLY A 200 11.44 -14.52 12.42
N PHE A 201 12.25 -13.96 13.33
CA PHE A 201 12.96 -12.71 13.08
C PHE A 201 14.05 -12.81 12.00
N TRP A 202 14.49 -14.02 11.65
CA TRP A 202 15.48 -14.27 10.60
C TRP A 202 14.90 -14.16 9.19
N ALA A 203 13.57 -14.19 9.04
CA ALA A 203 12.89 -14.15 7.74
C ALA A 203 13.18 -12.88 6.95
N LYS A 204 13.65 -11.83 7.64
CA LYS A 204 14.08 -10.58 7.00
C LYS A 204 15.29 -10.76 6.08
N LEU A 205 16.20 -11.71 6.34
CA LEU A 205 17.43 -11.87 5.55
C LEU A 205 17.16 -12.33 4.09
N PRO A 206 16.44 -13.45 3.85
CA PRO A 206 16.08 -13.85 2.48
C PRO A 206 15.26 -12.78 1.74
N LEU A 207 14.35 -12.13 2.46
CA LEU A 207 13.49 -11.08 1.90
C LEU A 207 14.31 -9.86 1.46
N ILE A 208 15.20 -9.35 2.32
CA ILE A 208 16.07 -8.22 1.99
C ILE A 208 16.94 -8.54 0.77
N ARG A 209 17.58 -9.71 0.75
CA ARG A 209 18.38 -10.13 -0.42
C ARG A 209 17.52 -10.17 -1.69
N LYS A 210 16.32 -10.74 -1.62
CA LYS A 210 15.42 -10.84 -2.77
C LYS A 210 15.01 -9.46 -3.29
N LEU A 211 14.62 -8.56 -2.39
CA LEU A 211 14.19 -7.21 -2.76
C LEU A 211 15.34 -6.38 -3.35
N LEU A 212 16.53 -6.41 -2.75
CA LEU A 212 17.71 -5.72 -3.30
C LEU A 212 18.05 -6.19 -4.73
N LEU A 213 17.97 -7.51 -4.98
CA LEU A 213 18.25 -8.06 -6.31
C LEU A 213 17.13 -7.80 -7.33
N SER A 214 15.89 -7.60 -6.86
CA SER A 214 14.71 -7.43 -7.71
C SER A 214 14.39 -5.96 -7.98
N HIS A 215 14.95 -5.05 -7.19
CA HIS A 215 14.79 -3.60 -7.30
C HIS A 215 16.15 -2.89 -7.39
N PRO A 216 16.88 -3.00 -8.52
CA PRO A 216 18.17 -2.32 -8.69
C PRO A 216 18.07 -0.80 -8.61
N GLU A 217 16.90 -0.22 -8.85
CA GLU A 217 16.61 1.20 -8.71
C GLU A 217 16.59 1.69 -7.25
N VAL A 218 16.40 0.81 -6.28
CA VAL A 218 16.41 1.20 -4.86
C VAL A 218 17.85 1.46 -4.42
N GLU A 219 18.09 2.58 -3.75
CA GLU A 219 19.40 2.93 -3.20
C GLU A 219 19.53 2.49 -1.74
N PHE A 220 18.49 2.72 -0.94
CA PHE A 220 18.41 2.24 0.44
C PHE A 220 17.17 1.37 0.66
N LEU A 221 17.37 0.21 1.26
CA LEU A 221 16.28 -0.62 1.77
C LEU A 221 16.17 -0.37 3.28
N TRP A 222 15.07 0.24 3.70
CA TRP A 222 14.80 0.54 5.09
C TRP A 222 13.98 -0.58 5.71
N TRP A 223 14.61 -1.47 6.48
CA TRP A 223 13.88 -2.44 7.29
C TRP A 223 13.28 -1.78 8.54
N MET A 224 11.99 -2.02 8.78
CA MET A 224 11.28 -1.57 9.98
C MET A 224 10.36 -2.66 10.50
N ASP A 225 10.59 -3.13 11.74
CA ASP A 225 9.77 -4.15 12.38
C ASP A 225 8.30 -3.71 12.52
N SER A 226 7.39 -4.68 12.62
CA SER A 226 5.96 -4.41 12.71
C SER A 226 5.53 -3.77 14.03
N ASP A 227 6.33 -3.88 15.09
CA ASP A 227 6.11 -3.23 16.38
C ASP A 227 6.83 -1.86 16.53
N ALA A 228 7.67 -1.48 15.55
CA ALA A 228 8.24 -0.13 15.47
C ALA A 228 7.24 0.85 14.84
N MET A 229 7.09 2.05 15.43
CA MET A 229 6.16 3.08 14.95
C MET A 229 6.84 4.45 14.82
N PHE A 230 6.50 5.19 13.77
CA PHE A 230 6.84 6.60 13.63
C PHE A 230 6.05 7.44 14.62
N THR A 231 6.75 8.24 15.41
CA THR A 231 6.14 9.19 16.36
C THR A 231 6.45 10.64 15.99
N ASP A 232 7.51 10.88 15.21
CA ASP A 232 7.79 12.14 14.54
C ASP A 232 7.50 11.99 13.05
N MET A 233 6.43 12.62 12.58
CA MET A 233 6.02 12.59 11.17
C MET A 233 6.71 13.66 10.31
N ALA A 234 7.37 14.64 10.93
CA ALA A 234 8.00 15.76 10.24
C ALA A 234 9.49 15.52 9.99
N PHE A 235 10.14 14.73 10.85
CA PHE A 235 11.54 14.38 10.71
C PHE A 235 11.81 13.62 9.40
N GLU A 236 12.81 14.07 8.64
CA GLU A 236 13.36 13.38 7.48
C GLU A 236 14.79 12.93 7.81
N LEU A 237 15.15 11.71 7.38
CA LEU A 237 16.48 11.17 7.63
C LEU A 237 17.56 12.03 6.95
N PRO A 238 18.71 12.27 7.62
CA PRO A 238 19.78 13.10 7.07
C PRO A 238 20.62 12.31 6.05
N TRP A 239 20.07 12.03 4.87
CA TRP A 239 20.68 11.16 3.84
C TRP A 239 22.14 11.49 3.49
N GLU A 240 22.48 12.78 3.42
CA GLU A 240 23.85 13.25 3.13
C GLU A 240 24.88 12.76 4.18
N ARG A 241 24.45 12.56 5.43
CA ARG A 241 25.30 11.98 6.48
C ARG A 241 25.74 10.56 6.16
N TYR A 242 24.95 9.83 5.37
CA TYR A 242 25.11 8.40 5.14
C TYR A 242 25.67 8.05 3.76
N LYS A 243 26.09 9.03 2.96
CA LYS A 243 26.54 8.81 1.57
C LYS A 243 27.78 7.91 1.41
N GLU A 244 28.56 7.72 2.47
CA GLU A 244 29.80 6.92 2.47
C GLU A 244 29.64 5.60 3.27
N VAL A 245 28.43 5.24 3.68
CA VAL A 245 28.15 4.03 4.46
C VAL A 245 27.01 3.22 3.83
N ASN A 246 27.08 1.90 3.99
CA ASN A 246 26.14 0.95 3.39
C ASN A 246 25.18 0.32 4.42
N LEU A 247 25.35 0.64 5.71
CA LEU A 247 24.52 0.13 6.80
C LEU A 247 24.48 1.16 7.93
N VAL A 248 23.28 1.56 8.31
CA VAL A 248 23.00 2.52 9.36
C VAL A 248 22.03 1.90 10.37
N MET A 249 22.45 1.87 11.62
CA MET A 249 21.66 1.30 12.73
C MET A 249 21.69 2.25 13.92
N HIS A 250 20.63 2.25 14.71
CA HIS A 250 20.68 2.87 16.03
C HIS A 250 21.57 2.05 16.96
N GLY A 251 22.56 2.69 17.60
CA GLY A 251 23.46 2.04 18.55
C GLY A 251 24.63 2.94 18.95
N TRP A 252 25.54 2.39 19.75
CA TRP A 252 26.75 3.07 20.23
C TRP A 252 27.99 2.21 20.02
N ASN A 253 29.08 2.81 19.53
CA ASN A 253 30.31 2.10 19.19
C ASN A 253 30.91 1.35 20.38
N GLU A 254 31.04 1.99 21.55
CA GLU A 254 31.59 1.34 22.75
C GLU A 254 30.76 0.13 23.19
N MET A 255 29.44 0.17 23.01
CA MET A 255 28.54 -0.91 23.42
C MET A 255 28.69 -2.11 22.49
N VAL A 256 28.94 -1.87 21.19
CA VAL A 256 29.08 -2.93 20.18
C VAL A 256 30.50 -3.49 20.18
N TYR A 257 31.51 -2.64 20.02
CA TYR A 257 32.88 -3.07 19.75
C TYR A 257 33.67 -3.40 21.01
N ASP A 258 33.49 -2.62 22.08
CA ASP A 258 34.26 -2.81 23.32
C ASP A 258 33.54 -3.77 24.26
N GLN A 259 32.28 -3.49 24.56
CA GLN A 259 31.50 -4.24 25.54
C GLN A 259 30.86 -5.50 24.98
N LYS A 260 30.68 -5.58 23.65
CA LYS A 260 29.93 -6.66 22.97
C LYS A 260 28.56 -6.89 23.58
N ASN A 261 27.90 -5.79 23.91
CA ASN A 261 26.58 -5.78 24.52
C ASN A 261 25.53 -6.12 23.45
N TRP A 262 24.70 -7.13 23.72
CA TRP A 262 23.66 -7.61 22.81
C TRP A 262 22.61 -6.55 22.43
N ILE A 263 22.44 -5.51 23.26
CA ILE A 263 21.58 -4.34 22.99
C ILE A 263 22.38 -3.09 22.60
N GLY A 264 23.67 -3.24 22.26
CA GLY A 264 24.52 -2.13 21.84
C GLY A 264 24.08 -1.50 20.50
N LEU A 265 23.28 -2.23 19.74
CA LEU A 265 22.58 -1.77 18.54
C LEU A 265 21.18 -2.41 18.46
N ASN A 266 20.34 -1.92 17.54
CA ASN A 266 19.02 -2.49 17.27
C ASN A 266 18.85 -2.80 15.77
N THR A 267 18.28 -3.98 15.48
CA THR A 267 18.03 -4.47 14.11
C THR A 267 16.55 -4.50 13.73
N GLY A 268 15.71 -3.80 14.52
CA GLY A 268 14.31 -3.56 14.20
C GLY A 268 14.10 -2.33 13.33
N VAL A 269 15.08 -1.43 13.26
CA VAL A 269 15.10 -0.28 12.35
C VAL A 269 16.51 -0.06 11.81
N PHE A 270 16.71 -0.24 10.51
CA PHE A 270 17.99 0.03 9.85
C PHE A 270 17.81 0.29 8.35
N PHE A 271 18.81 0.91 7.72
CA PHE A 271 18.88 1.20 6.29
C PHE A 271 20.28 0.90 5.77
#